data_AF-A1RSU1-F1
#
_entry.id   AF-A1RSU1-F1
#
_cell.length_a   1.000
_cell.length_b   1.000
_cell.length_c   1.000
_cell.angle_alpha   90.00
_cell.angle_beta   90.00
_cell.angle_gamma   90.00
#
_symmetry.space_group_name_H-M   'P 1'
#
loop_
_entity.id
_entity.type
_entity.pdbx_description
1 polymer ?
#
loop_
_entity_poly.entity_id
_entity_poly.type
_entity_poly.pdbx_seq_one_letter_code
_entity_poly.pdbx_strand_id
1 'polypeptide(L)'
;MSDAEVVALAFAVLFVLMVGTIYGVMLIAPRRPTPQKLMRYEAGNPETGPAKAPLAMQYLGYILMLVTLEPAAAIPIAIYLAGGDLYSTVFAALIGGLIAVAVSAYAYNYAKRIELWRVGA
;
A
#
# COMPACT_ATOMS: atom_id res chain seq x y z
N MET A 1 -4.07 31.17 9.39
CA MET A 1 -3.50 29.83 9.59
C MET A 1 -2.31 29.69 8.66
N SER A 2 -1.21 29.13 9.13
CA SER A 2 -0.10 28.72 8.27
C SER A 2 -0.46 27.50 7.44
N ASP A 3 0.25 27.25 6.34
CA ASP A 3 0.05 26.06 5.49
C ASP A 3 0.20 24.75 6.30
N ALA A 4 1.14 24.73 7.24
CA ALA A 4 1.33 23.61 8.16
C ALA A 4 0.11 23.38 9.06
N GLU A 5 -0.53 24.45 9.54
CA GLU A 5 -1.78 24.36 10.33
C GLU A 5 -2.94 23.87 9.47
N VAL A 6 -3.03 24.28 8.21
CA VAL A 6 -4.07 23.81 7.27
C VAL A 6 -3.92 22.32 6.99
N VAL A 7 -2.69 21.87 6.72
CA VAL A 7 -2.39 20.44 6.50
C VAL A 7 -2.69 19.64 7.76
N ALA A 8 -2.21 20.09 8.93
CA ALA A 8 -2.47 19.42 10.20
C ALA A 8 -3.98 19.32 10.50
N LEU A 9 -4.74 20.39 10.23
CA LEU A 9 -6.19 20.38 10.37
C LEU A 9 -6.86 19.37 9.43
N ALA A 10 -6.45 19.34 8.16
CA ALA A 10 -7.00 18.40 7.18
C ALA A 10 -6.78 16.94 7.62
N PHE A 11 -5.55 16.60 8.05
CA PHE A 11 -5.24 15.25 8.57
C PHE A 11 -6.01 14.94 9.85
N ALA A 12 -6.16 15.91 10.76
CA ALA A 12 -6.94 15.72 11.99
C ALA A 12 -8.42 15.46 11.70
N VAL A 13 -9.02 16.21 10.77
CA VAL A 13 -10.41 16.00 10.34
C VAL A 13 -10.58 14.61 9.73
N LEU A 14 -9.70 14.21 8.80
CA LEU A 14 -9.75 12.88 8.20
C LEU A 14 -9.61 11.76 9.24
N PHE A 15 -8.69 11.92 10.19
CA PHE A 15 -8.48 10.96 11.26
C PHE A 15 -9.70 10.85 12.17
N VAL A 16 -10.28 11.97 12.59
CA VAL A 16 -11.51 12.00 13.42
C VAL A 16 -12.68 11.36 12.67
N LEU A 17 -12.84 11.65 11.38
CA LEU A 17 -13.89 11.03 10.55
C LEU A 17 -13.69 9.51 10.42
N MET A 18 -12.45 9.05 10.21
CA MET A 18 -12.11 7.63 10.15
C MET A 18 -12.45 6.91 11.46
N VAL A 19 -11.92 7.41 12.59
CA VAL A 19 -12.15 6.82 13.91
C VAL A 19 -13.63 6.89 14.29
N GLY A 20 -14.26 8.04 14.04
CA GLY A 20 -15.69 8.26 14.30
C GLY A 20 -16.59 7.32 13.51
N THR A 21 -16.24 7.03 12.25
CA THR A 21 -16.98 6.07 11.42
C THR A 21 -16.86 4.65 11.96
N ILE A 22 -15.64 4.21 12.31
CA ILE A 22 -15.41 2.88 12.89
C ILE A 22 -16.20 2.74 14.19
N TYR A 23 -16.05 3.71 15.10
CA TYR A 23 -16.71 3.65 16.40
C TYR A 23 -18.24 3.76 16.26
N GLY A 24 -18.72 4.63 15.35
CA GLY A 24 -20.14 4.76 15.02
C GLY A 24 -20.74 3.44 14.56
N VAL A 25 -20.05 2.71 13.68
CA VAL A 25 -20.47 1.37 13.25
C VAL A 25 -20.45 0.38 14.42
N MET A 26 -19.42 0.39 15.26
CA MET A 26 -19.35 -0.49 16.44
C MET A 26 -20.47 -0.25 17.47
N LEU A 27 -21.01 0.97 17.55
CA LEU A 27 -22.15 1.28 18.43
C LEU A 27 -23.45 0.63 17.96
N ILE A 28 -23.67 0.56 16.65
CA ILE A 28 -24.89 -0.02 16.05
C ILE A 28 -24.74 -1.50 15.67
N ALA A 29 -23.51 -2.02 15.64
CA ALA A 29 -23.21 -3.39 15.25
C ALA A 29 -23.81 -4.43 16.23
N PRO A 30 -24.39 -5.54 15.73
CA PRO A 30 -24.87 -6.63 16.57
C PRO A 30 -23.74 -7.27 17.41
N ARG A 31 -23.90 -7.30 18.74
CA ARG A 31 -22.85 -7.76 19.69
C ARG A 31 -22.90 -9.24 20.08
N ARG A 32 -23.85 -10.01 19.54
CA ARG A 32 -24.05 -11.42 19.89
C ARG A 32 -23.64 -12.32 18.71
N PRO A 33 -22.36 -12.69 18.58
CA PRO A 33 -21.95 -13.63 17.55
C PRO A 33 -22.56 -15.00 17.84
N THR A 34 -23.03 -15.69 16.80
CA THR A 34 -23.41 -17.10 16.89
C THR A 34 -22.15 -17.97 16.78
N PRO A 35 -22.17 -19.24 17.25
CA PRO A 35 -21.02 -20.13 17.11
C PRO A 35 -20.52 -20.25 15.66
N GLN A 36 -21.44 -20.22 14.68
CA GLN A 36 -21.11 -20.30 13.25
C GLN A 36 -20.37 -19.04 12.76
N LYS A 37 -20.60 -17.87 13.37
CA LYS A 37 -19.88 -16.63 13.04
C LYS A 37 -18.47 -16.58 13.62
N LEU A 38 -18.15 -17.47 14.56
CA LEU A 38 -16.82 -17.61 15.16
C LEU A 38 -15.97 -18.67 14.45
N MET A 39 -16.60 -19.54 13.66
CA MET A 39 -15.91 -20.52 12.84
C MET A 39 -15.18 -19.84 11.67
N ARG A 40 -14.06 -20.44 11.24
CA ARG A 40 -13.33 -19.97 10.05
C ARG A 40 -14.22 -20.13 8.82
N TYR A 41 -14.23 -19.11 7.96
CA TYR A 41 -14.89 -19.21 6.67
C TYR A 41 -14.12 -20.18 5.77
N GLU A 42 -14.79 -21.24 5.35
CA GLU A 42 -14.27 -22.28 4.46
C GLU A 42 -15.12 -22.37 3.19
N ALA A 43 -14.63 -23.06 2.15
CA ALA A 43 -15.37 -23.30 0.91
C ALA A 43 -16.53 -24.32 1.04
N GLY A 44 -17.10 -24.48 2.24
CA GLY A 44 -18.18 -25.40 2.57
C GLY A 44 -17.74 -26.79 3.06
N ASN A 45 -16.43 -27.10 3.02
CA ASN A 45 -15.87 -28.31 3.61
C ASN A 45 -15.34 -28.02 5.03
N PRO A 46 -15.30 -29.00 5.96
CA PRO A 46 -14.61 -28.82 7.23
C PRO A 46 -13.15 -28.44 7.03
N GLU A 47 -12.61 -27.65 7.96
CA GLU A 47 -11.22 -27.23 7.96
C GLU A 47 -10.30 -28.45 7.90
N THR A 48 -9.56 -28.59 6.80
CA THR A 48 -8.71 -29.75 6.56
C THR A 48 -7.36 -29.30 6.01
N GLY A 49 -6.30 -29.75 6.67
CA GLY A 49 -4.92 -29.47 6.30
C GLY A 49 -4.37 -28.14 6.86
N PRO A 50 -3.04 -27.98 6.82
CA PRO A 50 -2.39 -26.74 7.24
C PRO A 50 -2.79 -25.60 6.31
N ALA A 51 -2.95 -24.40 6.86
CA ALA A 51 -3.16 -23.18 6.08
C ALA A 51 -1.95 -22.96 5.17
N LYS A 52 -2.07 -23.34 3.90
CA LYS A 52 -1.07 -22.99 2.89
C LYS A 52 -1.25 -21.52 2.56
N ALA A 53 -0.51 -20.66 3.23
CA ALA A 53 -0.26 -19.30 2.76
C ALA A 53 1.23 -19.14 2.40
N PRO A 54 1.71 -19.83 1.36
CA PRO A 54 2.98 -19.47 0.79
C PRO A 54 2.86 -18.08 0.18
N LEU A 55 3.67 -17.14 0.67
CA LEU A 55 3.73 -15.82 0.08
C LEU A 55 4.16 -15.98 -1.38
N ALA A 56 3.24 -15.74 -2.32
CA ALA A 56 3.60 -15.72 -3.72
C ALA A 56 4.57 -14.55 -3.92
N MET A 57 5.86 -14.85 -4.06
CA MET A 57 6.92 -13.85 -4.22
C MET A 57 6.70 -12.97 -5.46
N GLN A 58 5.76 -13.33 -6.34
CA GLN A 58 5.26 -12.48 -7.43
C GLN A 58 4.88 -11.07 -6.95
N TYR A 59 4.24 -10.94 -5.77
CA TYR A 59 3.83 -9.63 -5.25
C TYR A 59 5.01 -8.72 -4.93
N LEU A 60 6.18 -9.27 -4.64
CA LEU A 60 7.39 -8.47 -4.38
C LEU A 60 7.74 -7.61 -5.60
N GLY A 61 7.62 -8.14 -6.82
CA GLY A 61 7.87 -7.36 -8.04
C GLY A 61 6.91 -6.17 -8.17
N TYR A 62 5.63 -6.37 -7.91
CA TYR A 62 4.65 -5.27 -7.93
C TYR A 62 4.89 -4.24 -6.82
N ILE A 63 5.27 -4.69 -5.63
CA ILE A 63 5.61 -3.81 -4.51
C ILE A 63 6.83 -2.96 -4.85
N LEU A 64 7.87 -3.54 -5.45
CA LEU A 64 9.07 -2.79 -5.86
C LEU A 64 8.76 -1.72 -6.91
N MET A 65 7.85 -2.01 -7.86
CA MET A 65 7.38 -1.01 -8.81
C MET A 65 6.67 0.16 -8.12
N LEU A 66 5.77 -0.14 -7.19
CA LEU A 66 5.03 0.88 -6.44
C LEU A 66 5.96 1.74 -5.57
N VAL A 67 6.79 1.09 -4.75
CA VAL A 67 7.67 1.74 -3.77
C VAL A 67 8.73 2.62 -4.43
N THR A 68 9.10 2.36 -5.69
CA THR A 68 10.03 3.23 -6.42
C THR A 68 9.35 4.36 -7.18
N LEU A 69 8.10 4.17 -7.62
CA LEU A 69 7.34 5.21 -8.29
C LEU A 69 6.93 6.34 -7.33
N GLU A 70 6.50 6.02 -6.11
CA GLU A 70 6.07 7.00 -5.11
C GLU A 70 7.13 8.08 -4.82
N PRO A 71 8.38 7.76 -4.41
CA PRO A 71 9.40 8.76 -4.15
C PRO A 71 9.86 9.47 -5.42
N ALA A 72 9.83 8.80 -6.58
CA ALA A 72 10.17 9.42 -7.87
C ALA A 72 9.22 10.57 -8.23
N ALA A 73 7.96 10.52 -7.78
CA ALA A 73 7.00 11.61 -7.93
C ALA A 73 7.02 12.58 -6.73
N ALA A 74 7.03 12.07 -5.50
CA ALA A 74 6.88 12.89 -4.30
C ALA A 74 8.06 13.82 -4.05
N ILE A 75 9.30 13.38 -4.28
CA ILE A 75 10.49 14.19 -4.01
C ILE A 75 10.58 15.42 -4.91
N PRO A 76 10.45 15.33 -6.26
CA PRO A 76 10.44 16.51 -7.11
C PRO A 76 9.31 17.49 -6.78
N ILE A 77 8.11 16.98 -6.46
CA ILE A 77 6.98 17.81 -6.05
C ILE A 77 7.33 18.57 -4.76
N ALA A 78 7.90 17.88 -3.76
CA ALA A 78 8.30 18.50 -2.50
C ALA A 78 9.37 19.58 -2.69
N ILE A 79 10.38 19.32 -3.55
CA ILE A 79 11.44 20.30 -3.88
C ILE A 79 10.83 21.55 -4.53
N TYR A 80 9.94 21.37 -5.51
CA TYR A 80 9.30 22.47 -6.19
C TYR A 80 8.43 23.30 -5.25
N LEU A 81 7.63 22.65 -4.41
CA LEU A 81 6.76 23.32 -3.44
C LEU A 81 7.55 24.05 -2.35
N ALA A 82 8.71 23.54 -1.95
CA ALA A 82 9.51 24.15 -0.88
C ALA A 82 10.31 25.36 -1.34
N GLY A 83 10.84 25.37 -2.57
CA GLY A 83 11.79 26.39 -3.01
C GLY A 83 11.56 26.98 -4.39
N GLY A 84 10.61 26.46 -5.18
CA GLY A 84 10.38 26.87 -6.56
C GLY A 84 11.55 26.61 -7.51
N ASP A 85 12.58 25.88 -7.07
CA ASP A 85 13.78 25.60 -7.86
C ASP A 85 13.49 24.56 -8.94
N LEU A 86 13.29 25.06 -10.17
CA LEU A 86 13.01 24.25 -11.33
C LEU A 86 14.18 23.32 -11.70
N TYR A 87 15.43 23.77 -11.53
CA TYR A 87 16.59 22.97 -11.90
C TYR A 87 16.69 21.73 -11.02
N SER A 88 16.67 21.90 -9.69
CA SER A 88 16.74 20.78 -8.75
C SER A 88 15.50 19.88 -8.86
N THR A 89 14.32 20.45 -9.12
CA THR A 89 13.09 19.68 -9.37
C THR A 89 13.23 18.76 -10.58
N VAL A 90 13.65 19.31 -11.73
CA VAL A 90 13.82 18.53 -12.97
C VAL A 90 14.93 17.50 -12.80
N PHE A 91 16.04 17.86 -12.17
CA PHE A 91 17.13 16.94 -11.89
C PHE A 91 16.67 15.76 -11.02
N ALA A 92 15.98 16.03 -9.91
CA ALA A 92 15.43 15.00 -9.04
C ALA A 92 14.40 14.12 -9.76
N ALA A 93 13.55 14.70 -10.62
CA ALA A 93 12.56 13.95 -11.40
C ALA A 93 13.22 13.03 -12.43
N LEU A 94 14.28 13.48 -13.10
CA LEU A 94 15.01 12.66 -14.07
C LEU A 94 15.73 11.50 -13.39
N ILE A 95 16.43 11.75 -12.28
CA ILE A 95 17.12 10.70 -11.52
C ILE A 95 16.12 9.73 -10.90
N GLY A 96 15.08 10.24 -10.24
CA GLY A 96 14.01 9.43 -9.65
C GLY A 96 13.29 8.59 -10.71
N GLY A 97 12.96 9.19 -11.85
CA GLY A 97 12.35 8.50 -12.98
C GLY A 97 13.25 7.41 -13.57
N LEU A 98 14.55 7.68 -13.73
CA LEU A 98 15.51 6.68 -14.21
C LEU A 98 15.59 5.48 -13.25
N ILE A 99 15.68 5.73 -11.94
CA ILE A 99 15.68 4.69 -10.91
C ILE A 99 14.38 3.90 -10.95
N ALA A 100 13.23 4.58 -10.98
CA ALA A 100 11.92 3.94 -11.03
C ALA A 100 11.77 3.04 -12.26
N VAL A 101 12.22 3.50 -13.44
CA VAL A 101 12.21 2.69 -14.68
C VAL A 101 13.14 1.49 -14.55
N ALA A 102 14.37 1.67 -14.06
CA ALA A 102 15.34 0.58 -13.92
C ALA A 102 14.86 -0.50 -12.95
N VAL A 103 14.37 -0.09 -11.77
CA VAL A 103 13.82 -1.01 -10.78
C VAL A 103 12.54 -1.66 -11.29
N SER A 104 11.67 -0.91 -11.97
CA SER A 104 10.45 -1.48 -12.53
C SER A 104 10.72 -2.49 -13.64
N ALA A 105 11.72 -2.26 -14.48
CA ALA A 105 12.13 -3.22 -15.50
C ALA A 105 12.65 -4.52 -14.87
N TYR A 106 13.47 -4.42 -13.81
CA TYR A 106 13.92 -5.59 -13.05
C TYR A 106 12.73 -6.31 -12.39
N ALA A 107 11.89 -5.55 -11.69
CA ALA A 107 10.78 -6.07 -10.90
C ALA A 107 9.69 -6.71 -11.75
N TYR A 108 9.44 -6.17 -12.95
CA TYR A 108 8.56 -6.77 -13.94
C TYR A 108 9.09 -8.12 -14.45
N ASN A 109 10.39 -8.20 -14.76
CA ASN A 109 11.02 -9.47 -15.14
C ASN A 109 11.01 -10.48 -14.00
N TYR A 110 11.21 -10.02 -12.76
CA TYR A 110 11.10 -10.84 -11.57
C TYR A 110 9.68 -11.39 -11.37
N ALA A 111 8.65 -10.55 -11.48
CA ALA A 111 7.25 -10.94 -11.30
C ALA A 111 6.78 -12.02 -12.30
N LYS A 112 7.34 -12.03 -13.52
CA LYS A 112 7.02 -13.03 -14.55
C LYS A 112 7.56 -14.43 -14.29
N ARG A 113 8.49 -14.61 -13.35
CA ARG A 113 9.12 -15.91 -13.11
C ARG A 113 8.13 -16.87 -12.47
N ILE A 114 7.52 -17.73 -13.29
CA ILE A 114 6.49 -18.70 -12.88
C ILE A 114 7.01 -19.71 -11.85
N GLU A 115 8.32 -19.92 -11.78
CA GLU A 115 8.98 -20.71 -10.73
C GLU A 115 8.73 -20.15 -9.32
N LEU A 116 8.60 -18.83 -9.17
CA LEU A 116 8.28 -18.16 -7.91
C LEU A 116 6.79 -18.27 -7.52
N TRP A 117 5.97 -18.77 -8.45
CA TRP A 117 4.53 -18.99 -8.26
C TRP A 117 4.27 -20.42 -7.81
N ARG A 118 5.23 -21.32 -8.04
CA ARG A 118 5.12 -22.72 -7.65
C ARG A 118 5.53 -22.83 -6.20
N VAL A 119 4.54 -23.12 -5.37
CA VAL A 119 4.76 -23.37 -3.95
C VAL A 119 5.07 -24.84 -3.81
N GLY A 120 6.34 -25.18 -4.05
CA GLY A 120 6.85 -26.55 -3.98
C GLY A 120 6.34 -27.45 -5.10
N ALA A 121 7.27 -28.26 -5.64
CA ALA A 121 6.95 -29.61 -6.04
C ALA A 121 7.01 -30.49 -4.79
#